data_AF-A0A8H3QB90-F1
#
_entry.id   AF-A0A8H3QB90-F1
#
_cell.length_a   1.000
_cell.length_b   1.000
_cell.length_c   1.000
_cell.angle_alpha   90.00
_cell.angle_beta   90.00
_cell.angle_gamma   90.00
#
_symmetry.space_group_name_H-M   'P 1'
#
loop_
_entity.id
_entity.type
_entity.pdbx_description
1 polymer ?
#
loop_
_entity_poly.entity_id
_entity_poly.type
_entity_poly.pdbx_seq_one_letter_code
_entity_poly.pdbx_strand_id
1 'polypeptide(L)' 'MGKKKNKKVVRPWCWYCERDFEDEKVLIQHQKAKHFKCPHCNKKLNTAGGMVVHVAQVHKETIDTS' A
#
# COMPACT_ATOMS: atom_id res chain seq x y z
N MET A 1 25.40 34.04 -6.25
CA MET A 1 25.70 32.62 -5.92
C MET A 1 24.55 32.05 -5.08
N GLY A 2 23.62 31.31 -5.70
CA GLY A 2 22.42 30.78 -5.04
C GLY A 2 22.73 29.54 -4.21
N LYS A 3 22.48 29.59 -2.90
CA LYS A 3 22.66 28.48 -1.96
C LYS A 3 21.73 27.32 -2.35
N LYS A 4 22.28 26.25 -2.93
CA LYS A 4 21.56 25.02 -3.26
C LYS A 4 21.10 24.35 -1.96
N LYS A 5 19.82 24.50 -1.62
CA LYS A 5 19.20 23.81 -0.49
C LYS A 5 19.24 22.31 -0.79
N ASN A 6 20.09 21.57 -0.07
CA ASN A 6 20.14 20.11 -0.11
C ASN A 6 18.81 19.59 0.47
N LYS A 7 17.79 19.46 -0.38
CA LYS A 7 16.53 18.81 -0.01
C LYS A 7 16.88 17.37 0.31
N LYS A 8 16.80 16.97 1.58
CA LYS A 8 16.80 15.57 1.97
C LYS A 8 15.71 14.90 1.12
N VAL A 9 16.12 14.09 0.15
CA VAL A 9 15.20 13.31 -0.67
C VAL A 9 14.63 12.26 0.28
N VAL A 10 13.43 12.54 0.80
CA VAL A 10 12.67 11.53 1.54
C VAL A 10 12.38 10.45 0.51
N ARG A 11 12.98 9.27 0.70
CA ARG A 11 12.70 8.08 -0.08
C ARG A 11 11.68 7.25 0.69
N PRO A 12 10.37 7.48 0.48
CA PRO A 12 9.34 6.67 1.10
C PRO A 12 9.49 5.21 0.66
N TRP A 13 9.16 4.31 1.57
CA TRP A 13 9.29 2.87 1.35
C TRP A 13 8.07 2.14 1.87
N CYS A 14 7.75 1.00 1.26
CA CYS A 14 6.59 0.20 1.65
C CYS A 14 6.98 -0.83 2.71
N TRP A 15 6.36 -0.75 3.89
CA TRP A 15 6.60 -1.70 4.98
C TRP A 15 6.20 -3.15 4.63
N TYR A 16 5.24 -3.34 3.72
CA TYR A 16 4.74 -4.68 3.35
C TYR A 16 5.59 -5.44 2.33
N CYS A 17 6.42 -4.75 1.55
CA CYS A 17 7.26 -5.40 0.53
C CYS A 17 8.66 -4.78 0.39
N GLU A 18 9.02 -3.90 1.31
CA GLU A 18 10.34 -3.27 1.46
C GLU A 18 10.83 -2.50 0.22
N ARG A 19 9.92 -2.17 -0.70
CA ARG A 19 10.26 -1.41 -1.92
C ARG A 19 10.35 0.09 -1.62
N ASP A 20 11.37 0.73 -2.17
CA ASP A 20 11.52 2.18 -2.19
C ASP A 20 10.72 2.81 -3.34
N PHE A 21 10.31 4.05 -3.11
CA PHE A 21 9.54 4.85 -4.05
C PHE A 21 10.10 6.28 -4.09
N GLU A 22 9.93 6.93 -5.24
CA GLU A 22 10.39 8.30 -5.47
C GLU A 22 9.52 9.32 -4.73
N ASP A 23 8.25 9.00 -4.53
CA ASP A 23 7.22 9.89 -3.97
C ASP A 23 6.26 9.14 -3.05
N GLU A 24 5.77 9.85 -2.01
CA GLU A 24 4.80 9.29 -1.06
C GLU A 24 3.47 8.96 -1.76
N LYS A 25 3.08 9.77 -2.75
CA LYS A 25 1.89 9.51 -3.58
C LYS A 25 1.99 8.18 -4.31
N VAL A 26 3.18 7.85 -4.83
CA VAL A 26 3.43 6.58 -5.54
C VAL A 26 3.41 5.42 -4.55
N LEU A 27 4.02 5.59 -3.36
CA LEU A 27 3.91 4.61 -2.27
C LEU A 27 2.45 4.34 -1.89
N ILE A 28 1.63 5.38 -1.68
CA ILE A 28 0.22 5.23 -1.31
C ILE A 28 -0.56 4.51 -2.42
N GLN A 29 -0.35 4.88 -3.68
CA GLN A 29 -0.98 4.18 -4.82
C GLN A 29 -0.54 2.72 -4.89
N HIS A 30 0.73 2.44 -4.68
CA HIS A 30 1.27 1.09 -4.61
C HIS A 30 0.58 0.28 -3.50
N GLN A 31 0.49 0.82 -2.28
CA GLN A 31 -0.20 0.15 -1.17
C GLN A 31 -1.64 -0.20 -1.52
N LYS A 32 -2.40 0.74 -2.09
CA LYS A 32 -3.79 0.50 -2.52
C LYS A 32 -3.92 -0.53 -3.64
N ALA A 33 -2.97 -0.55 -4.59
CA ALA A 33 -3.05 -1.41 -5.76
C ALA A 33 -2.52 -2.83 -5.53
N LYS A 34 -1.49 -2.97 -4.69
CA LYS A 34 -0.81 -4.24 -4.40
C LYS A 34 -1.25 -4.87 -3.09
N HIS A 35 -1.30 -4.08 -2.01
CA HIS A 35 -1.54 -4.61 -0.67
C HIS A 35 -3.01 -4.55 -0.27
N PHE A 36 -3.78 -3.57 -0.73
CA PHE A 36 -5.21 -3.45 -0.41
C PHE A 36 -6.14 -3.86 -1.55
N LYS A 37 -5.64 -4.68 -2.48
CA LYS A 37 -6.45 -5.29 -3.53
C LYS A 37 -6.86 -6.69 -3.10
N CYS A 38 -8.15 -6.99 -3.20
CA CYS A 38 -8.65 -8.35 -2.95
C CYS A 38 -7.98 -9.34 -3.94
N PRO A 39 -7.52 -10.52 -3.48
CA PRO A 39 -6.95 -11.53 -4.37
C PRO A 39 -8.01 -12.24 -5.23
N HIS A 40 -9.26 -12.30 -4.76
CA HIS A 40 -10.34 -13.01 -5.46
C HIS A 40 -11.15 -12.12 -6.39
N CYS A 41 -11.12 -10.80 -6.20
CA CYS A 41 -11.84 -9.85 -7.06
C CYS A 41 -11.07 -8.55 -7.25
N ASN A 42 -11.52 -7.71 -8.19
CA ASN A 42 -10.85 -6.44 -8.47
C ASN A 42 -11.21 -5.31 -7.49
N LYS A 43 -11.82 -5.64 -6.33
CA LYS A 43 -12.21 -4.66 -5.31
C LYS A 43 -10.96 -4.17 -4.58
N LYS A 44 -10.84 -2.84 -4.49
CA LYS A 44 -9.79 -2.15 -3.73
C LYS A 44 -10.38 -1.67 -2.41
N LEU A 45 -9.70 -1.96 -1.32
CA LEU A 45 -10.04 -1.55 0.03
C LEU A 45 -9.03 -0.48 0.49
N ASN A 46 -9.33 0.20 1.59
CA ASN A 46 -8.47 1.26 2.13
C ASN A 46 -7.72 0.83 3.41
N THR A 47 -8.04 -0.34 3.96
CA THR A 47 -7.47 -0.85 5.22
C THR A 47 -7.31 -2.36 5.17
N ALA A 48 -6.34 -2.90 5.91
CA ALA A 48 -6.13 -4.34 6.06
C ALA A 48 -7.36 -5.03 6.67
N GLY A 49 -7.92 -4.49 7.75
CA GLY A 49 -9.13 -5.04 8.38
C GLY A 49 -10.34 -5.06 7.45
N GLY A 50 -10.52 -4.02 6.61
CA GLY A 50 -11.57 -4.00 5.61
C GLY A 50 -11.40 -5.08 4.53
N MET A 51 -10.16 -5.46 4.22
CA MET A 51 -9.88 -6.57 3.31
C MET A 51 -10.22 -7.92 3.94
N VAL A 52 -9.82 -8.16 5.19
CA VAL A 52 -10.14 -9.41 5.91
C VAL A 52 -11.66 -9.61 5.97
N VAL A 53 -12.40 -8.57 6.37
CA VAL A 53 -13.87 -8.61 6.42
C VAL A 53 -14.48 -8.81 5.04
N HIS A 54 -13.96 -8.12 4.01
CA HIS A 54 -14.44 -8.27 2.64
C HIS A 54 -14.29 -9.70 2.13
N VAL A 55 -13.13 -10.31 2.34
CA VAL A 55 -12.87 -11.68 1.87
C VAL A 55 -13.67 -12.70 2.67
N ALA A 56 -13.83 -12.50 3.98
CA ALA A 56 -14.69 -13.34 4.81
C ALA A 56 -16.17 -13.28 4.40
N GLN A 57 -16.70 -12.10 4.07
CA GLN A 57 -18.12 -11.93 3.75
C GLN A 57 -18.46 -12.24 2.29
N VAL A 58 -17.65 -11.77 1.35
CA VAL A 58 -17.94 -11.87 -0.09
C VAL A 58 -17.42 -13.17 -0.68
N HIS A 59 -16.24 -13.61 -0.24
CA HIS A 59 -15.57 -14.79 -0.80
C HIS A 59 -15.63 -16.00 0.14
N LYS A 60 -16.11 -15.81 1.39
CA LYS A 60 -16.15 -16.87 2.43
C LYS A 60 -14.78 -17.48 2.71
N GLU A 61 -13.72 -16.69 2.52
CA GLU A 61 -12.33 -17.06 2.78
C GLU A 61 -11.73 -16.19 3.89
N THR A 62 -10.70 -16.68 4.56
CA THR A 62 -9.98 -15.94 5.61
C THR A 62 -8.58 -15.63 5.12
N ILE A 63 -8.23 -14.34 5.09
CA ILE A 63 -6.86 -13.89 4.84
C ILE A 63 -6.22 -13.67 6.20
N ASP A 64 -5.23 -14.50 6.52
CA ASP A 64 -4.34 -14.29 7.66
C ASP A 64 -3.26 -13.29 7.26
N THR A 65 -3.16 -12.18 7.99
CA THR A 65 -2.18 -11.12 7.73
C THR A 65 -0.98 -11.20 8.68
N SER A 66 -0.54 -12.42 9.05
CA SER A 66 0.64 -12.62 9.92
C SER A 66 1.94 -12.08 9.30
#